data_AF-A0A1A0UBX2-F1
#
_entry.id   AF-A0A1A0UBX2-F1
#
_cell.length_a   1.000
_cell.length_b   1.000
_cell.length_c   1.000
_cell.angle_alpha   90.00
_cell.angle_beta   90.00
_cell.angle_gamma   90.00
#
_symmetry.space_group_name_H-M   'P 1'
#
loop_
_entity.id
_entity.type
_entity.pdbx_description
1 polymer ?
#
loop_
_entity_poly.entity_id
_entity_poly.type
_entity_poly.pdbx_seq_one_letter_code
_entity_poly.pdbx_strand_id
1 'polypeptide(L)'
;MDEDCLKLTTYLAERRRTDQGFVSDVLLDLYARHRIACGVVLRGIGGFGSGRHLRTDESLTLSEDPPVAIIAVDTRTKIEALLDPVLAVKQRGLVTLERARLLRDDGALLEPLQLPDELREAVKLTVYVGRKERVNGAPAYVAICDVLHRRRIAGASVLLGVDGVTDGQRHRARFFGRNANVPMMIVAVGSGERIAAVLPELMGLLRQPMVTLERVRVCKRDGELLERPHALPGVDERGLPLFQKLTIYTSESALRGGVPIHRAIVQRLRQREAPDGATVVRGIWGYHGDHQPHGDRFLSLRRRVPVVTIVIDTPANIAESFDVIDELTRDDGLVTSEMVPAVVSDERDAGDGPPRMADHRY
;
A
#
# COMPACT_ATOMS: atom_id res chain seq x y z
N MET A 1 19.30 -3.24 12.20
CA MET A 1 19.77 -3.05 10.82
C MET A 1 18.87 -2.09 10.05
N ASP A 2 19.46 -1.08 9.40
CA ASP A 2 18.81 -0.17 8.44
C ASP A 2 19.41 -0.43 7.06
N GLU A 3 18.61 -0.95 6.13
CA GLU A 3 19.04 -1.30 4.78
C GLU A 3 18.18 -0.61 3.72
N ASP A 4 18.77 -0.32 2.56
CA ASP A 4 18.00 0.05 1.38
C ASP A 4 17.17 -1.14 0.89
N CYS A 5 15.87 -0.92 0.70
CA CYS A 5 14.92 -1.96 0.37
C CYS A 5 13.94 -1.49 -0.70
N LEU A 6 13.31 -2.45 -1.35
CA LEU A 6 12.29 -2.18 -2.36
C LEU A 6 10.98 -2.85 -1.93
N LYS A 7 9.87 -2.16 -2.22
CA LYS A 7 8.53 -2.72 -2.16
C LYS A 7 8.03 -2.92 -3.58
N LEU A 8 8.02 -4.17 -4.02
CA LEU A 8 7.43 -4.60 -5.29
C LEU A 8 5.94 -4.84 -5.08
N THR A 9 5.09 -4.12 -5.82
CA THR A 9 3.64 -4.34 -5.78
C THR A 9 3.11 -4.66 -7.16
N THR A 10 2.42 -5.79 -7.27
CA THR A 10 1.63 -6.15 -8.44
C THR A 10 0.16 -5.85 -8.18
N TYR A 11 -0.47 -5.07 -9.04
CA TYR A 11 -1.91 -4.81 -9.05
C TYR A 11 -2.57 -5.55 -10.21
N LEU A 12 -3.54 -6.43 -9.91
CA LEU A 12 -4.25 -7.21 -10.91
C LEU A 12 -5.62 -7.67 -10.43
N ALA A 13 -6.34 -8.33 -11.32
CA ALA A 13 -7.60 -9.02 -11.06
C ALA A 13 -7.44 -10.25 -10.15
N GLU A 14 -8.21 -10.39 -9.07
CA GLU A 14 -8.14 -11.57 -8.16
C GLU A 14 -8.20 -12.90 -8.93
N ARG A 15 -9.06 -13.00 -9.94
CA ARG A 15 -9.28 -14.22 -10.72
C ARG A 15 -8.31 -14.39 -11.87
N ARG A 16 -7.28 -13.55 -12.01
CA ARG A 16 -6.27 -13.73 -13.07
C ARG A 16 -5.52 -15.04 -12.86
N ARG A 17 -5.39 -15.81 -13.95
CA ARG A 17 -4.71 -17.10 -13.97
C ARG A 17 -3.61 -17.15 -15.01
N THR A 18 -2.62 -17.98 -14.74
CA THR A 18 -1.68 -18.56 -15.71
C THR A 18 -1.97 -20.05 -15.86
N ASP A 19 -1.21 -20.74 -16.71
CA ASP A 19 -1.26 -22.19 -16.84
C ASP A 19 -0.94 -22.93 -15.52
N GLN A 20 -0.27 -22.26 -14.58
CA GLN A 20 0.15 -22.82 -13.29
C GLN A 20 -0.83 -22.55 -12.14
N GLY A 21 -1.86 -21.71 -12.33
CA GLY A 21 -2.82 -21.37 -11.27
C GLY A 21 -3.18 -19.89 -11.23
N PHE A 22 -3.65 -19.40 -10.08
CA PHE A 22 -3.87 -17.96 -9.89
C PHE A 22 -2.53 -17.23 -9.87
N VAL A 23 -2.45 -16.04 -10.46
CA VAL A 23 -1.21 -15.25 -10.49
C VAL A 23 -0.71 -14.97 -9.07
N SER A 24 -1.62 -14.69 -8.12
CA SER A 24 -1.26 -14.51 -6.71
C SER A 24 -0.55 -15.71 -6.10
N ASP A 25 -0.99 -16.93 -6.43
CA ASP A 25 -0.37 -18.15 -5.92
C ASP A 25 1.04 -18.32 -6.51
N VAL A 26 1.19 -18.11 -7.82
CA VAL A 26 2.46 -18.20 -8.54
C VAL A 26 3.48 -17.20 -7.99
N LEU A 27 3.06 -15.94 -7.76
CA LEU A 27 3.94 -14.90 -7.21
C LEU A 27 4.31 -15.18 -5.75
N LEU A 28 3.38 -15.63 -4.91
CA LEU A 28 3.71 -16.01 -3.52
C LEU A 28 4.67 -17.20 -3.44
N ASP A 29 4.52 -18.19 -4.31
CA ASP A 29 5.42 -19.34 -4.37
C ASP A 29 6.82 -18.92 -4.86
N LEU A 30 6.90 -17.95 -5.78
CA LEU A 30 8.15 -17.32 -6.16
C LEU A 30 8.78 -16.56 -4.97
N TYR A 31 8.02 -15.75 -4.24
CA TYR A 31 8.52 -15.01 -3.07
C TYR A 31 8.99 -15.95 -1.95
N ALA A 32 8.28 -17.06 -1.72
CA ALA A 32 8.67 -18.08 -0.76
C ALA A 32 10.00 -18.75 -1.16
N ARG A 33 10.15 -19.15 -2.44
CA ARG A 33 11.39 -19.75 -2.98
C ARG A 33 12.59 -18.81 -2.86
N HIS A 34 12.40 -17.52 -3.12
CA HIS A 34 13.45 -16.51 -2.98
C HIS A 34 13.65 -16.04 -1.53
N ARG A 35 12.91 -16.61 -0.57
CA ARG A 35 12.99 -16.30 0.86
C ARG A 35 12.87 -14.79 1.12
N ILE A 36 11.86 -14.19 0.50
CA ILE A 36 11.54 -12.78 0.70
C ILE A 36 11.13 -12.55 2.14
N ALA A 37 11.63 -11.44 2.68
CA ALA A 37 11.39 -10.94 4.03
C ALA A 37 9.89 -10.91 4.36
N CYS A 38 9.08 -10.27 3.51
CA CYS A 38 7.64 -10.35 3.62
C CYS A 38 6.93 -10.21 2.27
N GLY A 39 5.89 -11.01 2.08
CA GLY A 39 4.90 -10.82 1.04
C GLY A 39 3.50 -10.72 1.63
N VAL A 40 2.66 -9.84 1.09
CA VAL A 40 1.28 -9.64 1.57
C VAL A 40 0.35 -9.56 0.36
N VAL A 41 -0.74 -10.31 0.37
CA VAL A 41 -1.82 -10.14 -0.61
C VAL A 41 -2.96 -9.39 0.05
N LEU A 42 -3.23 -8.19 -0.45
CA LEU A 42 -4.37 -7.37 -0.06
C LEU A 42 -5.48 -7.52 -1.09
N ARG A 43 -6.69 -7.81 -0.61
CA ARG A 43 -7.90 -7.88 -1.44
C ARG A 43 -8.61 -6.53 -1.41
N GLY A 44 -8.82 -5.94 -2.57
CA GLY A 44 -9.57 -4.71 -2.72
C GLY A 44 -11.08 -4.93 -2.60
N ILE A 45 -11.80 -3.84 -2.34
CA ILE A 45 -13.27 -3.77 -2.28
C ILE A 45 -13.87 -3.01 -3.46
N GLY A 46 -13.00 -2.37 -4.26
CA GLY A 46 -13.38 -1.44 -5.30
C GLY A 46 -12.19 -1.14 -6.22
N GLY A 47 -12.43 -0.87 -7.50
CA GLY A 47 -11.39 -0.38 -8.39
C GLY A 47 -11.67 -0.61 -9.86
N PHE A 48 -10.73 -0.15 -10.68
CA PHE A 48 -10.67 -0.42 -12.11
C PHE A 48 -9.20 -0.39 -12.56
N GLY A 49 -8.88 -1.11 -13.63
CA GLY A 49 -7.58 -1.02 -14.32
C GLY A 49 -7.78 -0.53 -15.76
N SER A 50 -6.79 -0.74 -16.63
CA SER A 50 -6.77 -0.22 -18.02
C SER A 50 -7.99 -0.61 -18.87
N GLY A 51 -8.65 -1.73 -18.56
CA GLY A 51 -9.93 -2.11 -19.19
C GLY A 51 -11.17 -1.35 -18.67
N ARG A 52 -11.03 -0.44 -17.70
CA ARG A 52 -12.06 0.42 -17.08
C ARG A 52 -13.31 -0.32 -16.57
N HIS A 53 -13.20 -1.63 -16.37
CA HIS A 53 -14.23 -2.43 -15.73
C HIS A 53 -14.25 -2.15 -14.23
N LEU A 54 -15.37 -1.63 -13.74
CA LEU A 54 -15.61 -1.46 -12.31
C LEU A 54 -15.68 -2.83 -11.65
N ARG A 55 -14.88 -2.99 -10.60
CA ARG A 55 -14.80 -4.19 -9.78
C ARG A 55 -15.12 -3.78 -8.37
N THR A 56 -16.21 -4.28 -7.80
CA THR A 56 -16.66 -3.95 -6.44
C THR A 56 -17.11 -5.22 -5.73
N ASP A 57 -17.01 -5.24 -4.40
CA ASP A 57 -17.53 -6.31 -3.52
C ASP A 57 -19.02 -6.13 -3.13
N GLU A 58 -19.72 -5.21 -3.79
CA GLU A 58 -21.10 -4.80 -3.47
C GLU A 58 -22.17 -5.79 -3.94
N SER A 59 -21.81 -6.76 -4.79
CA SER A 59 -22.73 -7.67 -5.43
C SER A 59 -22.39 -9.10 -5.06
N LEU A 60 -23.18 -9.73 -4.17
CA LEU A 60 -23.07 -11.16 -3.80
C LEU A 60 -23.19 -12.16 -4.98
N THR A 61 -23.20 -11.68 -6.22
CA THR A 61 -23.06 -12.46 -7.45
C THR A 61 -21.71 -13.17 -7.52
N LEU A 62 -21.73 -14.38 -8.06
CA LEU A 62 -20.53 -15.19 -8.36
C LEU A 62 -19.60 -14.55 -9.42
N SER A 63 -19.91 -13.36 -9.96
CA SER A 63 -19.17 -12.68 -11.02
C SER A 63 -18.16 -11.62 -10.53
N GLU A 64 -17.99 -11.44 -9.22
CA GLU A 64 -17.03 -10.46 -8.70
C GLU A 64 -15.57 -10.88 -8.96
N ASP A 65 -14.77 -9.94 -9.43
CA ASP A 65 -13.33 -10.08 -9.69
C ASP A 65 -12.63 -8.85 -9.09
N PRO A 66 -12.56 -8.71 -7.75
CA PRO A 66 -12.00 -7.53 -7.10
C PRO A 66 -10.51 -7.37 -7.47
N PRO A 67 -9.97 -6.13 -7.43
CA PRO A 67 -8.54 -5.95 -7.58
C PRO A 67 -7.80 -6.54 -6.37
N VAL A 68 -6.62 -7.08 -6.59
CA VAL A 68 -5.67 -7.50 -5.56
C VAL A 68 -4.36 -6.75 -5.73
N ALA A 69 -3.76 -6.37 -4.61
CA ALA A 69 -2.39 -5.89 -4.54
C ALA A 69 -1.53 -6.99 -3.90
N ILE A 70 -0.52 -7.45 -4.62
CA ILE A 70 0.41 -8.49 -4.17
C ILE A 70 1.76 -7.80 -3.93
N ILE A 71 2.12 -7.65 -2.67
CA ILE A 71 3.28 -6.90 -2.21
C ILE A 71 4.40 -7.89 -1.86
N ALA A 72 5.63 -7.59 -2.25
CA ALA A 72 6.87 -8.19 -1.75
C ALA A 72 7.81 -7.08 -1.26
N VAL A 73 8.41 -7.29 -0.09
CA VAL A 73 9.33 -6.36 0.56
C VAL A 73 10.57 -7.13 0.97
N ASP A 74 11.74 -6.68 0.53
CA ASP A 74 13.05 -7.14 0.97
C ASP A 74 14.13 -6.13 0.56
N THR A 75 15.39 -6.42 0.87
CA THR A 75 16.55 -5.66 0.40
C THR A 75 16.51 -5.47 -1.11
N ARG A 76 17.05 -4.34 -1.58
CA ARG A 76 17.12 -4.01 -3.01
C ARG A 76 17.59 -5.19 -3.85
N THR A 77 18.71 -5.81 -3.46
CA THR A 77 19.34 -6.93 -4.19
C THR A 77 18.38 -8.09 -4.41
N LYS A 78 17.60 -8.47 -3.39
CA LYS A 78 16.66 -9.60 -3.51
C LYS A 78 15.44 -9.26 -4.36
N ILE A 79 14.94 -8.03 -4.26
CA ILE A 79 13.80 -7.60 -5.07
C ILE A 79 14.20 -7.40 -6.52
N GLU A 80 15.37 -6.84 -6.80
CA GLU A 80 15.89 -6.71 -8.17
C GLU A 80 16.08 -8.09 -8.82
N ALA A 81 16.58 -9.09 -8.07
CA ALA A 81 16.66 -10.48 -8.52
C ALA A 81 15.29 -11.15 -8.77
N LEU A 82 14.19 -10.56 -8.26
CA LEU A 82 12.83 -11.04 -8.48
C LEU A 82 12.14 -10.38 -9.67
N LEU A 83 12.66 -9.28 -10.21
CA LEU A 83 11.96 -8.53 -11.25
C LEU A 83 11.73 -9.37 -12.50
N ASP A 84 12.77 -9.98 -13.06
CA ASP A 84 12.61 -10.77 -14.29
C ASP A 84 11.67 -11.96 -14.09
N PRO A 85 11.80 -12.78 -13.01
CA PRO A 85 10.84 -13.85 -12.74
C PRO A 85 9.41 -13.38 -12.55
N VAL A 86 9.18 -12.22 -11.90
CA VAL A 86 7.84 -11.66 -11.71
C VAL A 86 7.27 -11.19 -13.05
N LEU A 87 8.05 -10.43 -13.82
CA LEU A 87 7.62 -9.85 -15.09
C LEU A 87 7.40 -10.90 -16.18
N ALA A 88 8.08 -12.06 -16.09
CA ALA A 88 7.84 -13.20 -16.96
C ALA A 88 6.46 -13.86 -16.74
N VAL A 89 5.85 -13.68 -15.56
CA VAL A 89 4.47 -14.13 -15.32
C VAL A 89 3.53 -13.24 -16.12
N LYS A 90 2.68 -13.77 -16.99
CA LYS A 90 1.75 -12.96 -17.81
C LYS A 90 0.56 -12.45 -16.97
N GLN A 91 0.75 -11.30 -16.31
CA GLN A 91 -0.15 -10.85 -15.25
C GLN A 91 -1.33 -10.02 -15.76
N ARG A 92 -1.21 -9.27 -16.86
CA ARG A 92 -2.20 -8.23 -17.25
C ARG A 92 -2.54 -7.33 -16.07
N GLY A 93 -1.61 -6.46 -15.72
CA GLY A 93 -1.69 -5.64 -14.52
C GLY A 93 -0.58 -4.60 -14.47
N LEU A 94 -0.47 -3.95 -13.33
CA LEU A 94 0.54 -2.92 -13.08
C LEU A 94 1.53 -3.45 -12.05
N VAL A 95 2.83 -3.33 -12.35
CA VAL A 95 3.90 -3.65 -11.40
C VAL A 95 4.61 -2.36 -11.02
N THR A 96 4.70 -2.07 -9.73
CA THR A 96 5.41 -0.89 -9.20
C THR A 96 6.55 -1.29 -8.27
N LEU A 97 7.61 -0.49 -8.25
CA LEU A 97 8.68 -0.56 -7.27
C LEU A 97 8.71 0.72 -6.43
N GLU A 98 8.56 0.60 -5.13
CA GLU A 98 8.72 1.72 -4.20
C GLU A 98 10.07 1.61 -3.49
N ARG A 99 10.78 2.74 -3.36
CA ARG A 99 12.03 2.83 -2.60
C ARG A 99 11.71 3.04 -1.13
N ALA A 100 12.40 2.32 -0.27
CA ALA A 100 12.14 2.34 1.17
C ALA A 100 13.40 2.01 1.96
N ARG A 101 13.44 2.42 3.23
CA ARG A 101 14.39 1.86 4.21
C ARG A 101 13.73 0.72 4.97
N LEU A 102 14.41 -0.41 5.09
CA LEU A 102 13.98 -1.56 5.90
C LEU A 102 14.68 -1.51 7.25
N LEU A 103 13.88 -1.42 8.31
CA LEU A 103 14.34 -1.51 9.68
C LEU A 103 13.94 -2.87 10.26
N ARG A 104 14.95 -3.60 10.74
CA ARG A 104 14.81 -4.89 11.43
C ARG A 104 15.63 -4.85 12.72
N ASP A 105 15.11 -5.46 13.78
CA ASP A 105 15.86 -5.58 15.04
C ASP A 105 16.92 -6.68 14.93
N ASP A 106 18.17 -6.27 15.10
CA ASP A 106 19.36 -7.10 15.26
C ASP A 106 19.94 -7.02 16.69
N GLY A 107 19.18 -6.47 17.64
CA GLY A 107 19.56 -6.34 19.05
C GLY A 107 20.31 -5.04 19.38
N ALA A 108 20.34 -4.05 18.47
CA ALA A 108 21.25 -2.90 18.54
C ALA A 108 20.59 -1.51 18.50
N LEU A 109 19.32 -1.34 18.90
CA LEU A 109 18.73 0.00 19.04
C LEU A 109 19.20 0.68 20.33
N LEU A 110 20.50 0.91 20.46
CA LEU A 110 21.13 1.65 21.56
C LEU A 110 21.33 3.14 21.24
N GLU A 111 21.12 3.55 19.98
CA GLU A 111 21.27 4.95 19.54
C GLU A 111 19.97 5.51 18.93
N PRO A 112 19.70 6.83 19.06
CA PRO A 112 18.59 7.48 18.38
C PRO A 112 18.73 7.33 16.86
N LEU A 113 17.72 6.74 16.22
CA LEU A 113 17.72 6.57 14.77
C LEU A 113 17.66 7.95 14.08
N GLN A 114 18.77 8.38 13.47
CA GLN A 114 18.79 9.55 12.61
C GLN A 114 18.29 9.15 11.22
N LEU A 115 17.09 9.61 10.86
CA LEU A 115 16.58 9.41 9.51
C LEU A 115 17.41 10.22 8.50
N PRO A 116 17.72 9.65 7.32
CA PRO A 116 18.31 10.39 6.22
C PRO A 116 17.54 11.67 5.89
N ASP A 117 18.22 12.69 5.37
CA ASP A 117 17.63 14.00 5.06
C ASP A 117 16.40 13.90 4.15
N GLU A 118 16.40 12.94 3.22
CA GLU A 118 15.29 12.64 2.31
C GLU A 118 13.98 12.23 3.03
N LEU A 119 14.07 11.75 4.27
CA LEU A 119 12.93 11.33 5.09
C LEU A 119 12.50 12.40 6.12
N ARG A 120 12.97 13.65 6.01
CA ARG A 120 12.64 14.70 7.00
C ARG A 120 11.22 15.27 6.85
N GLU A 121 10.74 15.45 5.62
CA GLU A 121 9.45 16.11 5.34
C GLU A 121 8.26 15.27 5.82
N ALA A 122 7.91 14.23 5.07
CA ALA A 122 6.88 13.27 5.46
C ALA A 122 7.27 11.86 5.06
N VAL A 123 6.91 10.93 5.95
CA VAL A 123 7.28 9.52 5.88
C VAL A 123 6.02 8.68 5.99
N LYS A 124 5.89 7.74 5.07
CA LYS A 124 4.98 6.60 5.19
C LYS A 124 5.73 5.48 5.87
N LEU A 125 5.35 5.19 7.12
CA LEU A 125 5.86 4.09 7.92
C LEU A 125 4.94 2.89 7.75
N THR A 126 5.48 1.73 7.39
CA THR A 126 4.71 0.48 7.35
C THR A 126 5.27 -0.52 8.36
N VAL A 127 4.49 -0.92 9.35
CA VAL A 127 4.84 -2.02 10.26
C VAL A 127 4.20 -3.31 9.77
N TYR A 128 4.98 -4.39 9.69
CA TYR A 128 4.49 -5.71 9.30
C TYR A 128 4.40 -6.61 10.52
N VAL A 129 3.21 -7.14 10.80
CA VAL A 129 2.98 -8.03 11.95
C VAL A 129 2.12 -9.21 11.54
N GLY A 130 2.22 -10.30 12.30
CA GLY A 130 1.35 -11.43 12.11
C GLY A 130 -0.08 -11.18 12.62
N ARG A 131 -1.10 -11.73 11.94
CA ARG A 131 -2.50 -11.61 12.38
C ARG A 131 -2.76 -12.02 13.83
N LYS A 132 -2.00 -13.00 14.34
CA LYS A 132 -2.15 -13.52 15.71
C LYS A 132 -1.14 -12.91 16.69
N GLU A 133 -0.29 -12.00 16.24
CA GLU A 133 0.73 -11.38 17.07
C GLU A 133 0.10 -10.52 18.17
N ARG A 134 0.63 -10.62 19.38
CA ARG A 134 0.13 -9.91 20.56
C ARG A 134 1.27 -9.21 21.28
N VAL A 135 0.95 -8.05 21.82
CA VAL A 135 1.83 -7.24 22.67
C VAL A 135 1.09 -7.00 23.98
N ASN A 136 1.70 -7.40 25.11
CA ASN A 136 1.11 -7.25 26.45
C ASN A 136 -0.35 -7.74 26.56
N GLY A 137 -0.65 -8.87 25.90
CA GLY A 137 -1.98 -9.46 25.91
C GLY A 137 -3.01 -8.81 24.99
N ALA A 138 -2.69 -7.74 24.26
CA ALA A 138 -3.54 -7.13 23.22
C ALA A 138 -3.07 -7.48 21.80
N PRO A 139 -3.93 -7.43 20.75
CA PRO A 139 -3.47 -7.60 19.37
C PRO A 139 -2.42 -6.54 18.99
N ALA A 140 -1.33 -6.93 18.35
CA ALA A 140 -0.20 -6.05 18.06
C ALA A 140 -0.61 -4.79 17.27
N TYR A 141 -1.46 -4.95 16.25
CA TYR A 141 -1.91 -3.81 15.44
C TYR A 141 -2.69 -2.76 16.24
N VAL A 142 -3.43 -3.16 17.30
CA VAL A 142 -4.14 -2.23 18.18
C VAL A 142 -3.13 -1.44 19.00
N ALA A 143 -2.20 -2.14 19.65
CA ALA A 143 -1.16 -1.52 20.47
C ALA A 143 -0.28 -0.55 19.66
N ILE A 144 0.08 -0.92 18.42
CA ILE A 144 0.84 -0.06 17.50
C ILE A 144 0.03 1.20 17.17
N CYS A 145 -1.24 1.07 16.77
CA CYS A 145 -2.09 2.22 16.47
C CYS A 145 -2.27 3.13 17.69
N ASP A 146 -2.39 2.58 18.90
CA ASP A 146 -2.49 3.35 20.13
C ASP A 146 -1.21 4.17 20.39
N VAL A 147 -0.04 3.58 20.15
CA VAL A 147 1.25 4.28 20.27
C VAL A 147 1.36 5.40 19.22
N LEU A 148 1.08 5.11 17.95
CA LEU A 148 1.10 6.08 16.87
C LEU A 148 0.15 7.27 17.16
N HIS A 149 -1.07 6.98 17.65
CA HIS A 149 -2.04 8.00 17.99
C HIS A 149 -1.60 8.84 19.20
N ARG A 150 -1.13 8.22 20.28
CA ARG A 150 -0.59 8.94 21.46
C ARG A 150 0.60 9.85 21.11
N ARG A 151 1.39 9.47 20.10
CA ARG A 151 2.52 10.25 19.56
C ARG A 151 2.11 11.22 18.46
N ARG A 152 0.81 11.39 18.19
CA ARG A 152 0.25 12.34 17.21
C ARG A 152 0.80 12.17 15.79
N ILE A 153 0.97 10.91 15.37
CA ILE A 153 1.17 10.57 13.96
C ILE A 153 -0.13 10.83 13.20
N ALA A 154 -0.06 11.40 11.99
CA ALA A 154 -1.21 12.03 11.32
C ALA A 154 -2.35 11.05 10.96
N GLY A 155 -2.03 9.78 10.77
CA GLY A 155 -3.01 8.72 10.57
C GLY A 155 -2.35 7.35 10.51
N ALA A 156 -3.14 6.31 10.74
CA ALA A 156 -2.70 4.92 10.59
C ALA A 156 -3.85 4.05 10.05
N SER A 157 -3.53 3.12 9.16
CA SER A 157 -4.47 2.17 8.56
C SER A 157 -3.93 0.75 8.67
N VAL A 158 -4.70 -0.14 9.27
CA VAL A 158 -4.37 -1.58 9.39
C VAL A 158 -5.01 -2.33 8.23
N LEU A 159 -4.18 -2.83 7.33
CA LEU A 159 -4.56 -3.60 6.15
C LEU A 159 -4.29 -5.08 6.40
N LEU A 160 -5.33 -5.89 6.27
CA LEU A 160 -5.29 -7.31 6.55
C LEU A 160 -4.98 -8.10 5.28
N GLY A 161 -3.89 -8.88 5.30
CA GLY A 161 -3.59 -9.84 4.24
C GLY A 161 -4.58 -11.01 4.20
N VAL A 162 -4.92 -11.47 2.99
CA VAL A 162 -5.68 -12.70 2.75
C VAL A 162 -4.76 -13.92 2.53
N ASP A 163 -3.55 -13.68 2.08
CA ASP A 163 -2.44 -14.63 1.96
C ASP A 163 -1.12 -13.84 2.05
N GLY A 164 0.02 -14.52 2.20
CA GLY A 164 1.30 -13.84 2.31
C GLY A 164 2.47 -14.78 2.59
N VAL A 165 3.66 -14.20 2.65
CA VAL A 165 4.92 -14.88 2.99
C VAL A 165 5.58 -14.10 4.13
N THR A 166 6.15 -14.79 5.10
CA THR A 166 7.00 -14.18 6.13
C THR A 166 8.27 -15.03 6.24
N ASP A 167 9.43 -14.40 6.04
CA ASP A 167 10.74 -15.06 6.04
C ASP A 167 10.80 -16.34 5.18
N GLY A 168 10.21 -16.27 3.99
CA GLY A 168 10.12 -17.37 3.02
C GLY A 168 9.04 -18.43 3.32
N GLN A 169 8.27 -18.31 4.40
CA GLN A 169 7.18 -19.23 4.73
C GLN A 169 5.83 -18.67 4.33
N ARG A 170 5.05 -19.43 3.54
CA ARG A 170 3.73 -19.00 3.08
C ARG A 170 2.65 -19.19 4.15
N HIS A 171 1.79 -18.20 4.32
CA HIS A 171 0.72 -18.14 5.30
C HIS A 171 -0.60 -17.70 4.64
N ARG A 172 -1.54 -18.65 4.48
CA ARG A 172 -2.85 -18.40 3.83
C ARG A 172 -4.01 -18.41 4.81
N ALA A 173 -4.90 -17.41 4.77
CA ALA A 173 -6.14 -17.45 5.52
C ALA A 173 -7.06 -18.56 4.98
N ARG A 174 -7.19 -19.67 5.71
CA ARG A 174 -8.11 -20.76 5.35
C ARG A 174 -9.44 -20.56 6.10
N PHE A 175 -10.57 -20.64 5.41
CA PHE A 175 -11.93 -20.52 5.99
C PHE A 175 -12.20 -21.50 7.15
N PHE A 176 -11.55 -22.66 7.16
CA PHE A 176 -11.67 -23.69 8.22
C PHE A 176 -10.31 -24.18 8.77
N GLY A 177 -9.28 -23.33 8.77
CA GLY A 177 -7.93 -23.73 9.22
C GLY A 177 -7.52 -23.16 10.59
N ARG A 178 -6.87 -23.97 11.42
CA ARG A 178 -6.35 -23.56 12.75
C ARG A 178 -5.15 -22.60 12.71
N ASN A 179 -4.47 -22.42 11.58
CA ASN A 179 -3.24 -21.62 11.50
C ASN A 179 -3.11 -20.78 10.23
N ALA A 180 -3.39 -19.48 10.33
CA ALA A 180 -2.87 -18.51 9.39
C ALA A 180 -2.44 -17.26 10.17
N ASN A 181 -1.16 -17.17 10.48
CA ASN A 181 -0.54 -15.91 10.92
C ASN A 181 -0.24 -15.05 9.69
N VAL A 182 -1.27 -14.81 8.86
CA VAL A 182 -1.11 -14.04 7.61
C VAL A 182 -0.55 -12.67 7.98
N PRO A 183 0.47 -12.17 7.26
CA PRO A 183 1.01 -10.85 7.53
C PRO A 183 -0.04 -9.76 7.32
N MET A 184 0.03 -8.74 8.15
CA MET A 184 -0.77 -7.52 8.10
C MET A 184 0.17 -6.33 7.96
N MET A 185 -0.31 -5.25 7.35
CA MET A 185 0.42 -4.00 7.20
C MET A 185 -0.27 -2.92 8.04
N ILE A 186 0.44 -2.27 8.95
CA ILE A 186 0.00 -1.02 9.59
C ILE A 186 0.72 0.12 8.88
N VAL A 187 0.00 0.83 8.03
CA VAL A 187 0.52 1.97 7.26
C VAL A 187 0.18 3.25 7.99
N ALA A 188 1.20 4.00 8.41
CA ALA A 188 1.07 5.27 9.09
C ALA A 188 1.79 6.37 8.32
N VAL A 189 1.30 7.60 8.41
CA VAL A 189 1.91 8.76 7.76
C VAL A 189 2.15 9.84 8.79
N GLY A 190 3.35 10.42 8.79
CA GLY A 190 3.71 11.52 9.68
C GLY A 190 4.95 12.25 9.20
N SER A 191 5.29 13.36 9.87
CA SER A 191 6.57 14.04 9.64
C SER A 191 7.75 13.13 10.00
N GLY A 192 8.88 13.30 9.33
CA GLY A 192 10.10 12.56 9.63
C GLY A 192 10.49 12.60 11.11
N GLU A 193 10.42 13.78 11.73
CA GLU A 193 10.72 13.98 13.16
C GLU A 193 9.86 13.11 14.08
N ARG A 194 8.53 13.19 13.93
CA ARG A 194 7.59 12.38 14.75
C ARG A 194 7.75 10.89 14.51
N ILE A 195 8.01 10.48 13.27
CA ILE A 195 8.25 9.07 12.92
C ILE A 195 9.55 8.59 13.57
N ALA A 196 10.64 9.35 13.48
CA ALA A 196 11.90 9.05 14.15
C ALA A 196 11.72 8.91 15.67
N ALA A 197 10.95 9.80 16.29
CA ALA A 197 10.71 9.80 17.73
C ALA A 197 9.88 8.59 18.23
N VAL A 198 8.96 8.06 17.41
CA VAL A 198 8.11 6.91 17.80
C VAL A 198 8.75 5.56 17.48
N LEU A 199 9.70 5.50 16.54
CA LEU A 199 10.33 4.26 16.09
C LEU A 199 10.92 3.41 17.23
N PRO A 200 11.71 3.94 18.18
CA PRO A 200 12.25 3.13 19.27
C PRO A 200 11.17 2.45 20.11
N GLU A 201 10.07 3.16 20.39
CA GLU A 201 8.92 2.59 21.13
C GLU A 201 8.26 1.48 20.30
N LEU A 202 8.03 1.68 18.99
CA LEU A 202 7.45 0.66 18.12
C LEU A 202 8.33 -0.59 18.00
N MET A 203 9.63 -0.40 17.83
CA MET A 203 10.59 -1.50 17.71
C MET A 203 10.65 -2.31 19.01
N GLY A 204 10.61 -1.66 20.18
CA GLY A 204 10.60 -2.33 21.48
C GLY A 204 9.29 -3.05 21.83
N LEU A 205 8.18 -2.76 21.14
CA LEU A 205 6.90 -3.45 21.35
C LEU A 205 6.86 -4.83 20.67
N LEU A 206 7.63 -5.04 19.61
CA LEU A 206 7.57 -6.23 18.78
C LEU A 206 8.76 -7.15 19.08
N ARG A 207 8.52 -8.46 19.03
CA ARG A 207 9.60 -9.45 19.23
C ARG A 207 10.56 -9.49 18.04
N GLN A 208 10.04 -9.29 16.84
CA GLN A 208 10.77 -9.30 15.57
C GLN A 208 10.21 -8.19 14.69
N PRO A 209 10.49 -6.91 15.01
CA PRO A 209 9.96 -5.81 14.22
C PRO A 209 10.52 -5.86 12.80
N MET A 210 9.61 -5.63 11.86
CA MET A 210 9.94 -5.36 10.48
C MET A 210 9.16 -4.12 10.08
N VAL A 211 9.88 -3.04 9.75
CA VAL A 211 9.30 -1.73 9.44
C VAL A 211 9.91 -1.23 8.13
N THR A 212 9.09 -0.67 7.25
CA THR A 212 9.58 0.13 6.12
C THR A 212 9.31 1.60 6.34
N LEU A 213 10.22 2.46 5.86
CA LEU A 213 10.05 3.90 5.80
C LEU A 213 10.17 4.36 4.35
N GLU A 214 9.14 5.03 3.85
CA GLU A 214 9.07 5.54 2.49
C GLU A 214 8.90 7.06 2.50
N ARG A 215 9.67 7.78 1.68
CA ARG A 215 9.46 9.22 1.48
C ARG A 215 8.12 9.44 0.81
N VAL A 216 7.31 10.34 1.34
CA VAL A 216 6.05 10.77 0.72
C VAL A 216 5.90 12.27 0.82
N ARG A 217 5.12 12.85 -0.09
CA ARG A 217 4.57 14.20 0.04
C ARG A 217 3.17 14.12 0.60
N VAL A 218 2.85 14.88 1.64
CA VAL A 218 1.47 15.03 2.10
C VAL A 218 0.84 16.17 1.31
N CYS A 219 -0.14 15.86 0.48
CA CYS A 219 -0.83 16.84 -0.35
C CYS A 219 -2.02 17.47 0.38
N LYS A 220 -2.78 16.65 1.13
CA LYS A 220 -3.93 17.12 1.91
C LYS A 220 -4.03 16.43 3.25
N ARG A 221 -4.59 17.13 4.23
CA ARG A 221 -4.96 16.56 5.52
C ARG A 221 -6.20 17.25 6.06
N ASP A 222 -7.23 16.46 6.36
CA ASP A 222 -8.47 16.90 7.03
C ASP A 222 -9.10 18.13 6.33
N GLY A 223 -9.16 18.08 4.99
CA GLY A 223 -9.68 19.15 4.16
C GLY A 223 -8.69 20.24 3.78
N GLU A 224 -7.62 20.43 4.56
CA GLU A 224 -6.57 21.40 4.28
C GLU A 224 -5.71 20.94 3.10
N LEU A 225 -5.59 21.80 2.08
CA LEU A 225 -4.63 21.64 1.00
C LEU A 225 -3.27 22.14 1.48
N LEU A 226 -2.32 21.22 1.64
CA LEU A 226 -0.96 21.55 2.04
C LEU A 226 -0.09 21.84 0.81
N GLU A 227 -0.04 20.87 -0.11
CA GLU A 227 0.78 20.93 -1.31
C GLU A 227 0.13 20.14 -2.44
N ARG A 228 0.44 20.45 -3.70
CA ARG A 228 0.05 19.59 -4.84
C ARG A 228 1.06 18.44 -5.01
N PRO A 229 0.67 17.34 -5.67
CA PRO A 229 1.62 16.31 -6.09
C PRO A 229 2.81 16.94 -6.82
N HIS A 230 4.02 16.38 -6.67
CA HIS A 230 5.21 16.90 -7.35
C HIS A 230 4.93 17.06 -8.85
N ALA A 231 5.28 18.21 -9.41
CA ALA A 231 5.30 18.40 -10.86
C ALA A 231 6.55 17.69 -11.39
N LEU A 232 6.34 16.60 -12.13
CA LEU A 232 7.42 15.73 -12.60
C LEU A 232 7.40 15.69 -14.14
N PRO A 233 8.55 15.48 -14.78
CA PRO A 233 8.56 15.22 -16.21
C PRO A 233 7.77 13.94 -16.51
N GLY A 234 7.22 13.84 -17.73
CA GLY A 234 6.50 12.62 -18.14
C GLY A 234 7.42 11.40 -18.30
N VAL A 235 8.73 11.63 -18.48
CA VAL A 235 9.74 10.59 -18.72
C VAL A 235 11.03 10.88 -17.94
N ASP A 236 11.84 9.85 -17.68
CA ASP A 236 13.20 9.99 -17.14
C ASP A 236 14.22 10.44 -18.21
N GLU A 237 15.49 10.60 -17.81
CA GLU A 237 16.59 10.98 -18.70
C GLU A 237 16.83 10.00 -19.86
N ARG A 238 16.31 8.77 -19.74
CA ARG A 238 16.41 7.70 -20.74
C ARG A 238 15.13 7.59 -21.59
N GLY A 239 14.16 8.48 -21.39
CA GLY A 239 12.89 8.48 -22.09
C GLY A 239 11.88 7.44 -21.59
N LEU A 240 12.13 6.79 -20.45
CA LEU A 240 11.18 5.83 -19.87
C LEU A 240 10.06 6.58 -19.13
N PRO A 241 8.78 6.15 -19.25
CA PRO A 241 7.66 6.83 -18.61
C PRO A 241 7.80 6.82 -17.09
N LEU A 242 7.61 7.99 -16.49
CA LEU A 242 7.53 8.13 -15.05
C LEU A 242 6.10 7.89 -14.59
N PHE A 243 5.96 7.30 -13.42
CA PHE A 243 4.68 7.09 -12.75
C PHE A 243 4.70 7.67 -11.35
N GLN A 244 3.56 8.17 -10.92
CA GLN A 244 3.32 8.73 -9.62
C GLN A 244 2.11 8.02 -9.00
N LYS A 245 2.19 7.79 -7.69
CA LYS A 245 1.14 7.15 -6.90
C LYS A 245 0.51 8.19 -5.98
N LEU A 246 -0.80 8.34 -6.06
CA LEU A 246 -1.61 8.99 -5.03
C LEU A 246 -2.22 7.93 -4.12
N THR A 247 -2.09 8.15 -2.81
CA THR A 247 -2.76 7.33 -1.80
C THR A 247 -3.69 8.21 -0.98
N ILE A 248 -4.96 7.83 -0.92
CA ILE A 248 -6.03 8.57 -0.27
C ILE A 248 -6.56 7.72 0.88
N TYR A 249 -6.39 8.21 2.11
CA TYR A 249 -6.88 7.58 3.32
C TYR A 249 -8.14 8.32 3.78
N THR A 250 -9.25 7.60 3.88
CA THR A 250 -10.56 8.15 4.29
C THR A 250 -11.26 7.18 5.23
N SER A 251 -12.30 7.63 5.93
CA SER A 251 -13.19 6.71 6.65
C SER A 251 -14.17 6.07 5.66
N GLU A 252 -14.50 4.80 5.83
CA GLU A 252 -15.61 4.18 5.09
C GLU A 252 -16.94 4.94 5.27
N SER A 253 -17.10 5.61 6.42
CA SER A 253 -18.28 6.41 6.73
C SER A 253 -18.23 7.85 6.23
N ALA A 254 -17.10 8.30 5.66
CA ALA A 254 -16.97 9.63 5.10
C ALA A 254 -17.74 9.72 3.78
N LEU A 255 -18.66 10.68 3.69
CA LEU A 255 -19.57 10.84 2.54
C LEU A 255 -19.35 12.18 1.86
N ARG A 256 -19.47 12.20 0.53
CA ARG A 256 -19.58 13.41 -0.28
C ARG A 256 -20.83 13.30 -1.14
N GLY A 257 -21.78 14.23 -0.96
CA GLY A 257 -23.07 14.17 -1.67
C GLY A 257 -23.85 12.88 -1.39
N GLY A 258 -23.74 12.31 -0.18
CA GLY A 258 -24.39 11.05 0.20
C GLY A 258 -23.68 9.78 -0.27
N VAL A 259 -22.59 9.88 -1.02
CA VAL A 259 -21.81 8.75 -1.54
C VAL A 259 -20.49 8.60 -0.76
N PRO A 260 -20.07 7.38 -0.36
CA PRO A 260 -18.75 7.18 0.25
C PRO A 260 -17.62 7.73 -0.62
N ILE A 261 -16.67 8.46 -0.02
CA ILE A 261 -15.63 9.19 -0.78
C ILE A 261 -14.85 8.27 -1.72
N HIS A 262 -14.43 7.08 -1.26
CA HIS A 262 -13.70 6.12 -2.11
C HIS A 262 -14.49 5.70 -3.36
N ARG A 263 -15.83 5.55 -3.25
CA ARG A 263 -16.69 5.21 -4.40
C ARG A 263 -16.82 6.38 -5.34
N ALA A 264 -17.01 7.59 -4.80
CA ALA A 264 -17.06 8.80 -5.60
C ALA A 264 -15.75 9.02 -6.39
N ILE A 265 -14.59 8.76 -5.77
CA ILE A 265 -13.28 8.80 -6.44
C ILE A 265 -13.26 7.79 -7.59
N VAL A 266 -13.53 6.51 -7.31
CA VAL A 266 -13.51 5.45 -8.34
C VAL A 266 -14.47 5.78 -9.49
N GLN A 267 -15.69 6.21 -9.19
CA GLN A 267 -16.70 6.56 -10.20
C GLN A 267 -16.26 7.73 -11.07
N ARG A 268 -15.80 8.83 -10.46
CA ARG A 268 -15.39 10.03 -11.21
C ARG A 268 -14.13 9.80 -12.01
N LEU A 269 -13.11 9.15 -11.45
CA LEU A 269 -11.90 8.81 -12.19
C LEU A 269 -12.20 7.87 -13.35
N ARG A 270 -13.01 6.83 -13.12
CA ARG A 270 -13.41 5.89 -14.18
C ARG A 270 -14.17 6.55 -15.33
N GLN A 271 -14.87 7.66 -15.11
CA GLN A 271 -15.60 8.40 -16.16
C GLN A 271 -14.67 9.24 -17.05
N ARG A 272 -13.47 9.58 -16.58
CA ARG A 272 -12.48 10.37 -17.33
C ARG A 272 -11.74 9.48 -18.32
N GLU A 273 -11.27 10.06 -19.42
CA GLU A 273 -10.51 9.31 -20.44
C GLU A 273 -9.12 8.90 -19.97
N ALA A 274 -8.54 9.65 -19.02
CA ALA A 274 -7.12 9.65 -18.74
C ALA A 274 -6.61 8.66 -17.67
N PRO A 275 -7.22 8.47 -16.48
CA PRO A 275 -6.59 7.64 -15.47
C PRO A 275 -6.71 6.14 -15.81
N ASP A 276 -5.59 5.43 -15.77
CA ASP A 276 -5.44 4.02 -16.14
C ASP A 276 -5.94 3.05 -15.05
N GLY A 277 -5.95 3.47 -13.78
CA GLY A 277 -6.48 2.60 -12.73
C GLY A 277 -6.51 3.17 -11.32
N ALA A 278 -7.44 2.62 -10.53
CA ALA A 278 -7.55 2.86 -9.10
C ALA A 278 -7.84 1.55 -8.37
N THR A 279 -7.22 1.34 -7.21
CA THR A 279 -7.46 0.19 -6.33
C THR A 279 -7.90 0.69 -4.96
N VAL A 280 -9.00 0.18 -4.45
CA VAL A 280 -9.54 0.51 -3.12
C VAL A 280 -9.38 -0.69 -2.19
N VAL A 281 -8.69 -0.49 -1.07
CA VAL A 281 -8.50 -1.50 -0.03
C VAL A 281 -9.17 -1.03 1.26
N ARG A 282 -9.97 -1.91 1.87
CA ARG A 282 -10.59 -1.66 3.18
C ARG A 282 -9.68 -2.15 4.30
N GLY A 283 -9.39 -1.29 5.27
CA GLY A 283 -8.71 -1.67 6.49
C GLY A 283 -9.64 -2.29 7.52
N ILE A 284 -9.07 -2.81 8.61
CA ILE A 284 -9.83 -3.41 9.72
C ILE A 284 -9.80 -2.57 11.00
N TRP A 285 -8.81 -1.68 11.11
CA TRP A 285 -8.55 -0.81 12.25
C TRP A 285 -7.74 0.40 11.79
N GLY A 286 -7.85 1.53 12.47
CA GLY A 286 -7.04 2.71 12.18
C GLY A 286 -7.67 4.01 12.63
N TYR A 287 -7.08 5.11 12.19
CA TYR A 287 -7.56 6.47 12.40
C TYR A 287 -6.94 7.42 11.36
N HIS A 288 -7.60 8.57 11.18
CA HIS A 288 -7.08 9.75 10.50
C HIS A 288 -7.66 10.99 11.19
N GLY A 289 -6.89 12.06 11.22
CA GLY A 289 -7.19 13.26 12.01
C GLY A 289 -7.14 12.97 13.52
N ASP A 290 -7.92 13.72 14.30
CA ASP A 290 -7.92 13.67 15.78
C ASP A 290 -8.79 12.54 16.38
N HIS A 291 -9.26 11.61 15.55
CA HIS A 291 -10.11 10.51 16.02
C HIS A 291 -9.30 9.40 16.69
N GLN A 292 -9.82 8.86 17.79
CA GLN A 292 -9.23 7.67 18.42
C GLN A 292 -9.20 6.48 17.45
N PRO A 293 -8.19 5.58 17.56
CA PRO A 293 -8.15 4.35 16.79
C PRO A 293 -9.44 3.53 16.95
N HIS A 294 -10.00 3.12 15.83
CA HIS A 294 -11.26 2.39 15.79
C HIS A 294 -11.23 1.36 14.67
N GLY A 295 -12.16 0.42 14.74
CA GLY A 295 -12.34 -0.59 13.70
C GLY A 295 -13.73 -1.18 13.77
N ASP A 296 -13.94 -2.26 13.01
CA ASP A 296 -15.24 -2.89 12.93
C ASP A 296 -15.63 -3.53 14.27
N ARG A 297 -16.78 -3.15 14.82
CA ARG A 297 -17.43 -3.87 15.93
C ARG A 297 -18.54 -4.70 15.32
N PHE A 298 -18.58 -6.00 15.62
CA PHE A 298 -19.39 -7.07 15.00
C PHE A 298 -20.92 -6.82 14.87
N LEU A 299 -21.44 -5.66 15.30
CA LEU A 299 -22.86 -5.27 15.29
C LEU A 299 -23.07 -3.76 15.01
N SER A 300 -22.07 -3.02 14.50
CA SER A 300 -22.22 -1.58 14.24
C SER A 300 -22.88 -1.29 12.89
N LEU A 301 -23.92 -0.44 12.88
CA LEU A 301 -24.64 0.00 11.68
C LEU A 301 -23.81 0.87 10.72
N ARG A 302 -22.68 1.41 11.19
CA ARG A 302 -21.73 2.20 10.38
C ARG A 302 -20.32 1.74 10.68
N ARG A 303 -19.69 1.07 9.70
CA ARG A 303 -18.26 0.73 9.74
C ARG A 303 -17.48 2.03 9.64
N ARG A 304 -16.69 2.34 10.67
CA ARG A 304 -15.77 3.50 10.65
C ARG A 304 -14.37 3.10 10.18
N VAL A 305 -14.17 1.92 9.61
CA VAL A 305 -12.83 1.46 9.23
C VAL A 305 -12.18 2.37 8.18
N PRO A 306 -10.84 2.48 8.16
CA PRO A 306 -10.15 3.23 7.12
C PRO A 306 -10.31 2.55 5.76
N VAL A 307 -10.41 3.35 4.71
CA VAL A 307 -10.41 2.95 3.31
C VAL A 307 -9.26 3.67 2.61
N VAL A 308 -8.42 2.88 1.96
CA VAL A 308 -7.23 3.35 1.23
C VAL A 308 -7.50 3.23 -0.26
N THR A 309 -7.59 4.35 -0.95
CA THR A 309 -7.69 4.39 -2.42
C THR A 309 -6.33 4.72 -3.00
N ILE A 310 -5.84 3.89 -3.91
CA ILE A 310 -4.53 4.00 -4.56
C ILE A 310 -4.77 4.28 -6.04
N VAL A 311 -4.22 5.37 -6.54
CA VAL A 311 -4.24 5.75 -7.96
C VAL A 311 -2.80 5.81 -8.43
N ILE A 312 -2.46 5.11 -9.51
CA ILE A 312 -1.11 5.10 -10.07
C ILE A 312 -1.22 5.41 -11.55
N ASP A 313 -0.49 6.43 -12.00
CA ASP A 313 -0.53 6.88 -13.38
C ASP A 313 0.68 7.77 -13.70
N THR A 314 0.75 8.24 -14.94
CA THR A 314 1.66 9.31 -15.36
C THR A 314 1.45 10.58 -14.52
N PRO A 315 2.50 11.41 -14.31
CA PRO A 315 2.39 12.64 -13.53
C PRO A 315 1.30 13.61 -14.01
N ALA A 316 1.06 13.69 -15.32
CA ALA A 316 0.00 14.52 -15.89
C ALA A 316 -1.39 14.05 -15.44
N ASN A 317 -1.67 12.75 -15.60
CA ASN A 317 -2.94 12.16 -15.18
C ASN A 317 -3.14 12.23 -13.66
N ILE A 318 -2.04 12.14 -12.89
CA ILE A 318 -2.06 12.29 -11.43
C ILE A 318 -2.39 13.72 -11.02
N ALA A 319 -1.83 14.73 -11.68
CA ALA A 319 -2.16 16.14 -11.40
C ALA A 319 -3.64 16.42 -11.61
N GLU A 320 -4.24 15.87 -12.67
CA GLU A 320 -5.68 16.01 -12.93
C GLU A 320 -6.55 15.17 -12.00
N SER A 321 -6.11 13.95 -11.66
CA SER A 321 -6.80 13.10 -10.69
C SER A 321 -6.82 13.76 -9.31
N PHE A 322 -5.75 14.47 -8.97
CA PHE A 322 -5.67 15.23 -7.73
C PHE A 322 -6.74 16.31 -7.63
N ASP A 323 -7.11 17.01 -8.72
CA ASP A 323 -8.20 18.00 -8.67
C ASP A 323 -9.54 17.38 -8.29
N VAL A 324 -9.83 16.18 -8.80
CA VAL A 324 -11.03 15.41 -8.42
C VAL A 324 -10.96 15.00 -6.96
N ILE A 325 -9.80 14.50 -6.51
CA ILE A 325 -9.58 14.06 -5.14
C ILE A 325 -9.68 15.23 -4.17
N ASP A 326 -9.10 16.38 -4.50
CA ASP A 326 -9.13 17.62 -3.71
C ASP A 326 -10.58 18.06 -3.44
N GLU A 327 -11.42 18.04 -4.46
CA GLU A 327 -12.84 18.37 -4.35
C GLU A 327 -13.61 17.37 -3.45
N LEU A 328 -13.31 16.08 -3.59
CA LEU A 328 -13.99 15.00 -2.85
C LEU A 328 -13.52 14.87 -1.40
N THR A 329 -12.30 15.32 -1.09
CA THR A 329 -11.67 15.29 0.25
C THR A 329 -11.65 16.66 0.91
N ARG A 330 -12.65 17.51 0.62
CA ARG A 330 -12.71 18.89 1.15
C ARG A 330 -12.84 18.97 2.67
N ASP A 331 -13.45 17.96 3.29
CA ASP A 331 -13.83 18.01 4.71
C ASP A 331 -13.13 16.92 5.55
N ASP A 332 -12.58 15.88 4.90
CA ASP A 332 -11.94 14.74 5.57
C ASP A 332 -10.95 14.05 4.63
N GLY A 333 -9.93 13.44 5.23
CA GLY A 333 -9.01 12.53 4.58
C GLY A 333 -7.57 13.01 4.56
N LEU A 334 -6.67 12.06 4.38
CA LEU A 334 -5.24 12.29 4.19
C LEU A 334 -4.87 11.85 2.76
N VAL A 335 -4.22 12.73 2.02
CA VAL A 335 -3.77 12.45 0.64
C VAL A 335 -2.27 12.56 0.59
N THR A 336 -1.61 11.49 0.13
CA THR A 336 -0.16 11.47 -0.09
C THR A 336 0.17 11.23 -1.56
N SER A 337 1.34 11.71 -1.98
CA SER A 337 1.90 11.48 -3.29
C SER A 337 3.34 10.97 -3.19
N GLU A 338 3.69 10.02 -4.06
CA GLU A 338 5.04 9.48 -4.16
C GLU A 338 5.34 9.06 -5.60
N MET A 339 6.58 9.20 -6.04
CA MET A 339 7.02 8.61 -7.31
C MET A 339 7.24 7.12 -7.17
N VAL A 340 6.81 6.39 -8.20
CA VAL A 340 6.99 4.94 -8.26
C VAL A 340 7.47 4.57 -9.66
N PRO A 341 8.67 3.99 -9.82
CA PRO A 341 8.97 3.21 -11.00
C PRO A 341 7.88 2.18 -11.26
N ALA A 342 7.34 2.12 -12.48
CA ALA A 342 6.27 1.19 -12.81
C ALA A 342 6.41 0.64 -14.24
N VAL A 343 5.90 -0.58 -14.43
CA VAL A 343 5.71 -1.22 -15.73
C VAL A 343 4.27 -1.70 -15.82
N VAL A 344 3.60 -1.30 -16.91
CA VAL A 344 2.32 -1.89 -17.30
C VAL A 344 2.63 -3.22 -17.98
N SER A 345 2.18 -4.33 -17.40
CA SER A 345 2.31 -5.66 -17.99
C SER A 345 1.07 -5.92 -18.84
N ASP A 346 1.17 -5.91 -20.17
CA ASP A 346 0.12 -6.36 -21.10
C ASP A 346 0.51 -7.66 -21.82
N GLU A 347 -0.48 -8.38 -22.38
CA GLU A 347 -0.30 -9.62 -23.13
C GLU A 347 0.52 -9.46 -24.43
N ARG A 348 0.69 -8.22 -24.92
CA ARG A 348 1.31 -7.92 -26.22
C ARG A 348 2.76 -7.44 -26.14
N ASP A 349 3.27 -7.09 -24.95
CA ASP A 349 4.67 -6.71 -24.79
C ASP A 349 5.56 -7.95 -24.65
N ALA A 350 5.83 -8.57 -25.79
CA ALA A 350 6.95 -9.50 -25.97
C ALA A 350 8.15 -8.74 -26.55
N GLY A 351 8.57 -7.66 -25.88
CA GLY A 351 9.85 -7.03 -26.17
C GLY A 351 11.00 -7.97 -25.78
N ASP A 352 12.02 -8.07 -26.62
CA ASP A 352 13.20 -8.90 -26.36
C ASP A 352 14.13 -8.17 -25.36
N GLY A 353 13.87 -8.39 -24.06
CA GLY A 353 14.67 -7.84 -22.96
C GLY A 353 13.88 -7.70 -21.65
N PRO A 354 14.56 -7.63 -20.48
CA PRO A 354 13.88 -7.42 -19.20
C PRO A 354 13.18 -6.06 -19.19
N PRO A 355 11.92 -5.95 -18.72
CA PRO A 355 11.20 -4.68 -18.73
C PRO A 355 11.95 -3.64 -17.90
N ARG A 356 12.16 -2.47 -18.49
CA ARG A 356 12.92 -1.38 -17.86
C ARG A 356 11.97 -0.44 -17.15
N MET A 357 12.23 -0.19 -15.87
CA MET A 357 11.53 0.84 -15.11
C MET A 357 12.34 2.14 -15.11
N ALA A 358 11.62 3.26 -15.16
CA ALA A 358 12.22 4.58 -15.06
C ALA A 358 12.92 4.79 -13.70
N ASP A 359 13.99 5.58 -13.68
CA ASP A 359 14.67 5.97 -12.46
C ASP A 359 14.74 7.50 -12.39
N HIS A 360 14.19 8.08 -11.32
CA HIS A 360 14.24 9.50 -11.06
C HIS A 360 14.39 9.75 -9.56
N ARG A 361 15.29 10.66 -9.17
CA ARG A 361 15.46 11.14 -7.79
C ARG A 361 14.89 12.56 -7.70
N TYR A 362 14.04 12.81 -6.70
CA TYR A 362 13.36 14.08 -6.45
C TYR A 362 13.35 14.41 -4.95
#